data_AF-A0AAJ1PNZ2-F1
#
_entry.id   AF-A0AAJ1PNZ2-F1
#
_cell.length_a   1.000
_cell.length_b   1.000
_cell.length_c   1.000
_cell.angle_alpha   90.00
_cell.angle_beta   90.00
_cell.angle_gamma   90.00
#
_symmetry.space_group_name_H-M   'P 1'
#
loop_
_entity.id
_entity.type
_entity.pdbx_description
1 polymer ?
#
loop_
_entity_poly.entity_id
_entity_poly.type
_entity_poly.pdbx_seq_one_letter_code
_entity_poly.pdbx_strand_id
1 'polypeptide(L)'
;MNWRNGLNFGQAKYEVIDRDTFIPYIRSDFRAVIPFEILIDFTEQRRNDLVALLKITDRVSKKSNIRVKKLCRSGESLSFSLEKERNLKDIIVKVLSIKTVQDCVNRMSSNSRENIPTLSILPSHTSNYSFPYQNSKRVTPIFAFELEDAVYCISHFGWKNIIFKKEIMPDELTALAIGLYFAEGGKVTASFTNSSPKIINVMLDFIEQYSNIERDKINARIYCHTRLQNKKKNLEEFWYSQVGISNYGSKLHLSENSRSPCGTLELNFCSQILKNLLCGLIKKAFDDPLTFDPKNIIRGIFSGDGCPIQQTKYFICHHITLDKNYWKSQFDFIDKLISRHGIQLKTVPSNPNKIKDQIRAVIYSNWYTNMYFMFLDPYRFELINREKFARRFLSLEKTRLFLSLEDGCLIKGIDLVNGLRPLISLRNHDFINLVQKSPKPNRKYEVQFSENGLQVRKILQDFLNNVYPKYRKELENFKVLLGKFDLLEKNNRGC
;
A
#
# COMPACT_ATOMS: atom_id res chain seq x y z
N MET A 1 62.08 18.41 26.42
CA MET A 1 61.04 17.50 26.93
C MET A 1 59.68 18.05 26.50
N ASN A 2 59.08 17.49 25.44
CA ASN A 2 57.68 17.69 25.07
C ASN A 2 57.25 16.45 24.26
N TRP A 3 56.27 15.74 24.80
CA TRP A 3 56.00 14.33 24.51
C TRP A 3 55.31 14.15 23.16
N ARG A 4 56.06 13.77 22.12
CA ARG A 4 55.55 13.01 20.96
C ARG A 4 55.57 11.51 21.30
N ASN A 5 54.85 11.11 22.33
CA ASN A 5 54.52 9.70 22.55
C ASN A 5 53.12 9.45 21.97
N GLY A 6 53.02 9.59 20.64
CA GLY A 6 52.00 8.85 19.92
C GLY A 6 52.31 7.37 20.15
N LEU A 7 51.34 6.62 20.66
CA LEU A 7 51.42 5.16 20.71
C LEU A 7 51.97 4.67 19.37
N ASN A 8 53.19 4.12 19.38
CA ASN A 8 53.72 3.32 18.29
C ASN A 8 52.81 2.08 18.19
N PHE A 9 51.65 2.24 17.55
CA PHE A 9 50.90 1.14 16.98
C PHE A 9 51.82 0.56 15.91
N GLY A 10 52.62 -0.44 16.30
CA GLY A 10 53.48 -1.17 15.36
C GLY A 10 52.67 -1.49 14.11
N GLN A 11 53.13 -0.96 12.98
CA GLN A 11 52.63 -1.16 11.62
C GLN A 11 51.30 -1.94 11.59
N ALA A 12 50.18 -1.22 11.70
CA ALA A 12 48.89 -1.86 11.48
C ALA A 12 48.95 -2.55 10.11
N LYS A 13 48.94 -3.89 10.10
CA LYS A 13 49.10 -4.74 8.91
C LYS A 13 47.81 -4.71 8.08
N TYR A 14 47.38 -3.53 7.67
CA TYR A 14 46.39 -3.40 6.62
C TYR A 14 47.10 -3.30 5.28
N GLU A 15 46.41 -3.70 4.22
CA GLU A 15 46.88 -3.55 2.84
C GLU A 15 45.87 -2.66 2.11
N VAL A 16 46.30 -1.48 1.67
CA VAL A 16 45.46 -0.61 0.84
C VAL A 16 45.51 -1.14 -0.58
N ILE A 17 44.35 -1.54 -1.11
CA ILE A 17 44.22 -2.09 -2.47
C ILE A 17 44.03 -0.93 -3.46
N ASP A 18 43.16 0.01 -3.13
CA ASP A 18 42.87 1.21 -3.92
C ASP A 18 42.39 2.37 -3.02
N ARG A 19 41.88 3.45 -3.64
CA ARG A 19 41.48 4.69 -2.93
C ARG A 19 40.42 4.48 -1.84
N ASP A 20 39.53 3.52 -2.00
CA ASP A 20 38.43 3.28 -1.05
C ASP A 20 38.39 1.84 -0.50
N THR A 21 39.31 0.98 -0.93
CA THR A 21 39.32 -0.45 -0.63
C THR A 21 40.62 -0.90 0.05
N PHE A 22 40.48 -1.69 1.12
CA PHE A 22 41.61 -2.22 1.88
C PHE A 22 41.31 -3.59 2.52
N ILE A 23 42.38 -4.31 2.85
CA ILE A 23 42.34 -5.50 3.71
C ILE A 23 42.60 -5.02 5.15
N PRO A 24 41.63 -5.12 6.07
CA PRO A 24 41.78 -4.62 7.42
C PRO A 24 42.69 -5.54 8.25
N TYR A 25 43.54 -4.95 9.09
CA TYR A 25 44.07 -5.65 10.25
C TYR A 25 42.96 -5.80 11.30
N ILE A 26 42.53 -7.03 11.56
CA ILE A 26 41.49 -7.34 12.54
C ILE A 26 42.14 -7.61 13.90
N ARG A 27 41.82 -6.78 14.90
CA ARG A 27 42.31 -6.94 16.27
C ARG A 27 41.62 -8.09 16.99
N SER A 28 42.17 -8.48 18.15
CA SER A 28 41.60 -9.54 19.01
C SER A 28 40.19 -9.21 19.53
N ASP A 29 39.82 -7.93 19.62
CA ASP A 29 38.48 -7.46 19.97
C ASP A 29 37.55 -7.28 18.75
N PHE A 30 37.95 -7.85 17.60
CA PHE A 30 37.26 -7.75 16.31
C PHE A 30 37.09 -6.31 15.81
N ARG A 31 37.91 -5.36 16.24
CA ARG A 31 37.94 -4.02 15.63
C ARG A 31 38.90 -3.97 14.46
N ALA A 32 38.49 -3.23 13.43
CA ALA A 32 39.33 -2.84 12.30
C ALA A 32 39.48 -1.32 12.29
N VAL A 33 40.64 -0.84 11.82
CA VAL A 33 40.93 0.58 11.63
C VAL A 33 40.83 0.91 10.14
N ILE A 34 40.20 2.04 9.80
CA ILE A 34 40.21 2.59 8.44
C ILE A 34 41.56 3.28 8.22
N PRO A 35 42.34 2.91 7.18
CA PRO A 35 43.59 3.56 6.83
C PRO A 35 43.42 5.07 6.67
N PHE A 36 44.43 5.83 7.10
CA PHE A 36 44.37 7.29 7.02
C PHE A 36 44.29 7.77 5.56
N GLU A 37 44.98 7.06 4.66
CA GLU A 37 45.00 7.27 3.21
C GLU A 37 43.60 7.27 2.61
N ILE A 38 42.71 6.39 3.10
CA ILE A 38 41.31 6.33 2.67
C ILE A 38 40.52 7.45 3.32
N LEU A 39 40.82 7.81 4.57
CA LEU A 39 40.12 8.89 5.27
C LEU A 39 40.38 10.27 4.67
N ILE A 40 41.51 10.49 3.98
CA ILE A 40 41.85 11.77 3.34
C ILE A 40 40.71 12.23 2.43
N ASP A 41 40.10 11.33 1.68
CA ASP A 41 39.00 11.65 0.77
C ASP A 41 37.67 12.00 1.50
N PHE A 42 37.63 11.82 2.82
CA PHE A 42 36.48 12.10 3.68
C PHE A 42 36.81 13.12 4.81
N THR A 43 37.95 13.81 4.73
CA THR A 43 38.58 14.58 5.84
C THR A 43 37.84 15.83 6.32
N GLU A 44 36.77 16.28 5.64
CA GLU A 44 36.02 17.45 6.10
C GLU A 44 35.28 17.23 7.44
N GLN A 45 35.16 15.99 7.90
CA GLN A 45 34.33 15.65 9.05
C GLN A 45 35.17 15.39 10.33
N ARG A 46 35.71 16.46 10.93
CA ARG A 46 36.38 16.41 12.27
C ARG A 46 35.43 16.18 13.46
N ARG A 47 34.15 15.86 13.21
CA ARG A 47 33.10 15.80 14.23
C ARG A 47 33.07 14.46 14.97
N ASN A 48 32.52 14.49 16.18
CA ASN A 48 32.14 13.27 16.90
C ASN A 48 30.86 12.68 16.25
N ASP A 49 30.63 11.37 16.41
CA ASP A 49 29.49 10.62 15.84
C ASP A 49 29.49 10.45 14.31
N LEU A 50 30.56 9.85 13.79
CA LEU A 50 30.64 9.41 12.40
C LEU A 50 30.04 8.01 12.20
N VAL A 51 29.42 7.82 11.05
CA VAL A 51 28.94 6.54 10.55
C VAL A 51 29.50 6.31 9.15
N ALA A 52 29.94 5.09 8.87
CA ALA A 52 30.39 4.69 7.55
C ALA A 52 29.43 3.67 6.93
N LEU A 53 29.18 3.82 5.64
CA LEU A 53 28.62 2.79 4.79
C LEU A 53 29.78 1.99 4.19
N LEU A 54 29.88 0.72 4.54
CA LEU A 54 30.98 -0.17 4.17
C LEU A 54 30.44 -1.36 3.37
N LYS A 55 31.12 -1.74 2.29
CA LYS A 55 30.94 -3.04 1.62
C LYS A 55 32.03 -3.99 2.12
N ILE A 56 31.62 -5.04 2.83
CA ILE A 56 32.50 -6.04 3.42
C ILE A 56 32.39 -7.31 2.59
N THR A 57 33.50 -7.77 2.01
CA THR A 57 33.56 -8.92 1.11
C THR A 57 34.46 -9.99 1.68
N ASP A 58 33.97 -11.22 1.72
CA ASP A 58 34.80 -12.40 1.98
C ASP A 58 35.50 -12.83 0.69
N ARG A 59 36.84 -12.79 0.66
CA ARG A 59 37.64 -13.13 -0.52
C ARG A 59 37.52 -14.59 -0.92
N VAL A 60 37.23 -15.48 0.03
CA VAL A 60 37.10 -16.91 -0.21
C VAL A 60 35.76 -17.22 -0.85
N SER A 61 34.66 -16.83 -0.20
CA SER A 61 33.32 -17.11 -0.72
C SER A 61 32.83 -16.12 -1.79
N LYS A 62 33.56 -15.01 -1.98
CA LYS A 62 33.15 -13.83 -2.79
C LYS A 62 31.84 -13.20 -2.36
N LYS A 63 31.25 -13.61 -1.23
CA LYS A 63 30.02 -13.02 -0.70
C LYS A 63 30.34 -11.64 -0.14
N SER A 64 29.55 -10.66 -0.56
CA SER A 64 29.66 -9.27 -0.07
C SER A 64 28.41 -8.85 0.68
N ASN A 65 28.60 -8.02 1.69
CA ASN A 65 27.53 -7.46 2.50
C ASN A 65 27.78 -5.97 2.73
N ILE A 66 26.75 -5.15 2.48
CA ILE A 66 26.80 -3.74 2.86
C ILE A 66 26.38 -3.61 4.33
N ARG A 67 27.12 -2.79 5.07
CA ARG A 67 26.95 -2.54 6.51
C ARG A 67 27.07 -1.06 6.80
N VAL A 68 26.27 -0.59 7.75
CA VAL A 68 26.52 0.70 8.39
C VAL A 68 27.23 0.43 9.71
N LYS A 69 28.35 1.11 9.93
CA LYS A 69 29.14 0.97 11.14
C LYS A 69 29.31 2.34 11.80
N LYS A 70 29.00 2.41 13.10
CA LYS A 70 29.41 3.56 13.91
C LYS A 70 30.93 3.53 14.03
N LEU A 71 31.57 4.65 13.70
CA LEU A 71 33.01 4.78 13.82
C LEU A 71 33.38 5.24 15.23
N CYS A 72 34.35 4.57 15.83
CA CYS A 72 34.93 4.92 17.11
C CYS A 72 36.31 5.53 16.86
N ARG A 73 36.57 6.70 17.44
CA ARG A 73 37.91 7.29 17.45
C ARG A 73 38.86 6.45 18.32
N SER A 74 40.06 6.21 17.80
CA SER A 74 41.17 5.58 18.53
C SER A 74 42.45 6.34 18.16
N GLY A 75 42.81 7.34 18.97
CA GLY A 75 43.85 8.31 18.59
C GLY A 75 43.40 9.14 17.39
N GLU A 76 44.25 9.21 16.36
CA GLU A 76 43.97 9.90 15.10
C GLU A 76 43.22 9.04 14.07
N SER A 77 42.98 7.76 14.38
CA SER A 77 42.33 6.83 13.46
C SER A 77 40.84 6.63 13.78
N LEU A 78 40.09 6.20 12.77
CA LEU A 78 38.70 5.76 12.90
C LEU A 78 38.63 4.24 12.84
N SER A 79 37.94 3.64 13.80
CA SER A 79 37.79 2.19 13.92
C SER A 79 36.33 1.77 13.92
N PHE A 80 36.06 0.52 13.56
CA PHE A 80 34.72 -0.06 13.59
C PHE A 80 34.76 -1.53 14.01
N SER A 81 33.65 -2.01 14.58
CA SER A 81 33.50 -3.42 14.99
C SER A 81 33.13 -4.31 13.80
N LEU A 82 33.83 -5.44 13.68
CA LEU A 82 33.56 -6.57 12.78
C LEU A 82 33.03 -7.81 13.54
N GLU A 83 32.51 -7.64 14.75
CA GLU A 83 32.06 -8.75 15.59
C GLU A 83 30.99 -9.64 14.90
N LYS A 84 30.11 -9.04 14.10
CA LYS A 84 29.10 -9.76 13.30
C LYS A 84 29.67 -10.51 12.09
N GLU A 85 30.91 -10.20 11.74
CA GLU A 85 31.66 -10.75 10.61
C GLU A 85 32.80 -11.67 11.06
N ARG A 86 32.84 -12.06 12.35
CA ARG A 86 33.88 -12.93 12.96
C ARG A 86 34.13 -14.26 12.25
N ASN A 87 33.15 -14.74 11.47
CA ASN A 87 33.25 -16.00 10.73
C ASN A 87 33.95 -15.84 9.37
N LEU A 88 34.20 -14.61 8.91
CA LEU A 88 34.88 -14.34 7.65
C LEU A 88 36.40 -14.38 7.90
N LYS A 89 37.14 -15.12 7.06
CA LYS A 89 38.57 -15.37 7.28
C LYS A 89 39.48 -14.41 6.52
N ASP A 90 39.06 -13.93 5.35
CA ASP A 90 39.86 -13.08 4.48
C ASP A 90 38.97 -11.94 3.95
N ILE A 91 38.94 -10.83 4.68
CA ILE A 91 37.99 -9.74 4.46
C ILE A 91 38.62 -8.64 3.60
N ILE A 92 37.87 -8.15 2.61
CA ILE A 92 38.10 -6.87 1.96
C ILE A 92 37.02 -5.89 2.41
N VAL A 93 37.41 -4.67 2.75
CA VAL A 93 36.50 -3.58 3.10
C VAL A 93 36.63 -2.47 2.07
N LYS A 94 35.50 -2.10 1.46
CA LYS A 94 35.37 -0.90 0.64
C LYS A 94 34.53 0.16 1.37
N VAL A 95 35.07 1.36 1.55
CA VAL A 95 34.40 2.50 2.17
C VAL A 95 33.56 3.20 1.11
N LEU A 96 32.23 3.06 1.18
CA LEU A 96 31.33 3.68 0.20
C LEU A 96 31.01 5.12 0.55
N SER A 97 30.90 5.45 1.84
CA SER A 97 30.59 6.80 2.30
C SER A 97 30.90 6.95 3.79
N ILE A 98 31.33 8.13 4.21
CA ILE A 98 31.45 8.53 5.62
C ILE A 98 30.64 9.81 5.82
N LYS A 99 29.75 9.79 6.81
CA LYS A 99 28.86 10.91 7.15
C LYS A 99 28.77 11.07 8.66
N THR A 100 28.37 12.25 9.12
CA THR A 100 27.92 12.39 10.51
C THR A 100 26.56 11.72 10.67
N VAL A 101 26.23 11.30 11.90
CA VAL A 101 24.88 10.84 12.23
C VAL A 101 23.84 11.85 11.77
N GLN A 102 24.08 13.15 12.01
CA GLN A 102 23.16 14.23 11.65
C GLN A 102 22.93 14.30 10.13
N ASP A 103 23.98 14.22 9.32
CA ASP A 103 23.85 14.25 7.85
C ASP A 103 23.04 13.05 7.34
N CYS A 104 23.18 11.89 7.98
CA CYS A 104 22.40 10.69 7.66
C CYS A 104 20.94 10.75 8.08
N VAL A 105 20.56 11.60 9.05
CA VAL A 105 19.15 11.77 9.47
C VAL A 105 18.49 13.04 8.93
N ASN A 106 19.27 14.00 8.44
CA ASN A 106 18.75 15.15 7.73
C ASN A 106 17.95 14.68 6.51
N ARG A 107 16.75 15.25 6.33
CA ARG A 107 15.86 14.97 5.20
C ARG A 107 15.59 16.30 4.52
N MET A 108 15.88 16.38 3.24
CA MET A 108 15.52 17.56 2.45
C MET A 108 14.04 17.50 2.10
N SER A 109 13.33 18.60 2.32
CA SER A 109 12.03 18.81 1.72
C SER A 109 12.23 19.06 0.23
N SER A 110 11.70 18.20 -0.62
CA SER A 110 11.60 18.46 -2.05
C SER A 110 10.13 18.56 -2.46
N ASN A 111 9.85 19.55 -3.30
CA ASN A 111 8.53 19.81 -3.87
C ASN A 111 8.47 19.42 -5.36
N SER A 112 9.39 18.60 -5.85
CA SER A 112 9.28 18.07 -7.21
C SER A 112 8.00 17.24 -7.36
N ARG A 113 7.28 17.50 -8.45
CA ARG A 113 6.04 16.80 -8.82
C ARG A 113 6.26 15.67 -9.82
N GLU A 114 7.33 15.72 -10.61
CA GLU A 114 7.62 14.69 -11.61
C GLU A 114 8.14 13.43 -10.93
N ASN A 115 9.15 13.61 -10.06
CA ASN A 115 9.83 12.53 -9.36
C ASN A 115 9.91 12.89 -7.88
N ILE A 116 9.50 11.97 -7.00
CA ILE A 116 9.51 12.21 -5.56
C ILE A 116 10.80 11.63 -4.99
N PRO A 117 11.74 12.45 -4.47
CA PRO A 117 12.95 11.92 -3.87
C PRO A 117 12.61 11.07 -2.66
N THR A 118 13.14 9.85 -2.58
CA THR A 118 12.84 8.89 -1.50
C THR A 118 13.17 9.47 -0.12
N LEU A 119 14.25 10.25 -0.01
CA LEU A 119 14.60 10.96 1.22
C LEU A 119 13.60 12.04 1.64
N SER A 120 12.85 12.63 0.71
CA SER A 120 11.84 13.62 1.08
C SER A 120 10.62 12.99 1.77
N ILE A 121 10.44 11.68 1.62
CA ILE A 121 9.31 10.91 2.13
C ILE A 121 9.69 10.15 3.41
N LEU A 122 10.88 9.57 3.43
CA LEU A 122 11.35 8.78 4.56
C LEU A 122 11.55 9.65 5.80
N PRO A 123 10.94 9.31 6.96
CA PRO A 123 11.23 10.03 8.18
C PRO A 123 12.70 9.85 8.60
N SER A 124 13.19 10.78 9.40
CA SER A 124 14.52 10.70 10.01
C SER A 124 14.62 9.57 11.04
N HIS A 125 13.48 9.12 11.57
CA HIS A 125 13.42 8.13 12.63
C HIS A 125 12.28 7.13 12.43
N THR A 126 12.45 5.94 12.99
CA THR A 126 11.36 4.99 13.17
C THR A 126 10.63 5.27 14.48
N SER A 127 9.31 5.43 14.42
CA SER A 127 8.43 5.31 15.57
C SER A 127 7.84 3.91 15.64
N ASN A 128 7.59 3.42 16.86
CA ASN A 128 6.80 2.20 17.07
C ASN A 128 5.31 2.36 16.71
N TYR A 129 4.87 3.55 16.27
CA TYR A 129 3.48 3.81 15.90
C TYR A 129 3.24 3.95 14.40
N SER A 130 2.05 3.49 14.04
CA SER A 130 1.31 3.72 12.81
C SER A 130 0.86 5.18 12.76
N PHE A 131 1.06 5.89 11.64
CA PHE A 131 0.73 7.32 11.45
C PHE A 131 1.54 8.35 12.27
N PRO A 132 1.82 9.53 11.68
CA PRO A 132 2.81 10.46 12.20
C PRO A 132 2.23 11.40 13.28
N TYR A 133 1.73 10.89 14.41
CA TYR A 133 1.39 11.73 15.58
C TYR A 133 1.63 10.97 16.91
N GLN A 134 2.65 11.46 17.65
CA GLN A 134 2.90 11.55 19.13
C GLN A 134 2.29 10.47 20.07
N ASN A 135 2.92 9.87 21.10
CA ASN A 135 4.03 10.22 22.01
C ASN A 135 4.60 8.92 22.67
N SER A 136 5.63 8.26 22.11
CA SER A 136 6.38 7.23 22.87
C SER A 136 7.89 7.27 22.66
N LYS A 137 8.60 6.97 23.76
CA LYS A 137 9.97 7.40 24.09
C LYS A 137 11.11 6.56 23.49
N ARG A 138 10.86 5.74 22.45
CA ARG A 138 11.94 5.01 21.75
C ARG A 138 11.91 5.33 20.27
N VAL A 139 12.66 6.36 19.94
CA VAL A 139 12.89 6.85 18.58
C VAL A 139 14.24 6.26 18.14
N THR A 140 14.29 5.64 16.97
CA THR A 140 15.55 5.12 16.42
C THR A 140 15.84 5.78 15.09
N PRO A 141 17.06 6.29 14.89
CA PRO A 141 17.42 6.94 13.63
C PRO A 141 17.34 5.94 12.48
N ILE A 142 16.85 6.43 11.36
CA ILE A 142 17.03 5.79 10.05
C ILE A 142 18.25 6.45 9.43
N PHE A 143 19.34 5.71 9.32
CA PHE A 143 20.49 6.21 8.57
C PHE A 143 20.23 5.97 7.10
N ALA A 144 20.26 7.05 6.32
CA ALA A 144 20.10 6.98 4.88
C ALA A 144 21.37 7.50 4.19
N PHE A 145 21.85 6.74 3.21
CA PHE A 145 23.00 7.09 2.38
C PHE A 145 22.54 7.14 0.94
N GLU A 146 22.61 8.32 0.32
CA GLU A 146 22.44 8.46 -1.11
C GLU A 146 23.67 7.90 -1.82
N LEU A 147 23.40 7.06 -2.81
CA LEU A 147 24.31 6.61 -3.85
C LEU A 147 23.79 7.19 -5.17
N GLU A 148 24.47 6.89 -6.29
CA GLU A 148 24.17 7.46 -7.60
C GLU A 148 22.66 7.39 -7.95
N ASP A 149 22.10 6.18 -7.99
CA ASP A 149 20.69 5.91 -8.34
C ASP A 149 19.85 5.30 -7.21
N ALA A 150 20.41 5.22 -6.00
CA ALA A 150 19.79 4.50 -4.89
C ALA A 150 19.93 5.22 -3.56
N VAL A 151 19.05 4.87 -2.63
CA VAL A 151 19.16 5.27 -1.23
C VAL A 151 19.28 4.01 -0.38
N TYR A 152 20.41 3.88 0.30
CA TYR A 152 20.64 2.81 1.25
C TYR A 152 20.12 3.21 2.62
N CYS A 153 19.13 2.49 3.14
CA CYS A 153 18.50 2.75 4.42
C CYS A 153 18.72 1.61 5.43
N ILE A 154 19.07 2.00 6.65
CA ILE A 154 19.18 1.08 7.78
C ILE A 154 18.56 1.70 9.04
N SER A 155 18.03 0.86 9.91
CA SER A 155 17.51 1.24 11.23
C SER A 155 18.04 0.25 12.25
N HIS A 156 18.35 0.72 13.47
CA HIS A 156 18.91 -0.14 14.52
C HIS A 156 17.99 -1.32 14.91
N PHE A 157 16.68 -1.17 14.72
CA PHE A 157 15.67 -2.21 14.95
C PHE A 157 15.32 -3.03 13.69
N GLY A 158 15.77 -2.61 12.52
CA GLY A 158 15.57 -3.32 11.26
C GLY A 158 16.63 -4.40 11.09
N TRP A 159 16.22 -5.66 11.07
CA TRP A 159 17.13 -6.79 10.80
C TRP A 159 17.56 -6.85 9.32
N LYS A 160 16.93 -6.03 8.47
CA LYS A 160 17.18 -5.96 7.03
C LYS A 160 17.51 -4.54 6.60
N ASN A 161 18.61 -4.42 5.87
CA ASN A 161 18.93 -3.23 5.10
C ASN A 161 17.95 -3.14 3.93
N ILE A 162 17.49 -1.94 3.60
CA ILE A 162 16.71 -1.73 2.38
C ILE A 162 17.46 -0.76 1.49
N ILE A 163 17.55 -1.12 0.23
CA ILE A 163 18.01 -0.24 -0.84
C ILE A 163 16.76 0.18 -1.60
N PHE A 164 16.49 1.47 -1.63
CA PHE A 164 15.43 2.04 -2.46
C PHE A 164 16.01 2.66 -3.72
N LYS A 165 15.18 2.80 -4.76
CA LYS A 165 15.47 3.78 -5.82
C LYS A 165 15.56 5.18 -5.23
N LYS A 166 16.39 6.03 -5.83
CA LYS A 166 16.54 7.42 -5.40
C LYS A 166 15.25 8.23 -5.51
N GLU A 167 14.46 7.92 -6.53
CA GLU A 167 13.22 8.62 -6.83
C GLU A 167 12.06 7.64 -7.01
N ILE A 168 10.87 8.08 -6.61
CA ILE A 168 9.61 7.37 -6.77
C ILE A 168 8.75 8.14 -7.76
N MET A 169 8.28 7.46 -8.81
CA MET A 169 7.40 8.06 -9.80
C MET A 169 5.97 8.10 -9.23
N PRO A 170 5.24 9.21 -9.35
CA PRO A 170 3.84 9.27 -8.94
C PRO A 170 2.89 8.67 -9.98
N ASP A 171 3.24 7.47 -10.44
CA ASP A 171 2.49 6.72 -11.45
C ASP A 171 1.23 6.04 -10.88
N GLU A 172 0.46 5.40 -11.76
CA GLU A 172 -0.73 4.65 -11.38
C GLU A 172 -0.41 3.56 -10.34
N LEU A 173 0.68 2.80 -10.52
CA LEU A 173 1.08 1.75 -9.59
C LEU A 173 1.30 2.29 -8.19
N THR A 174 2.02 3.40 -8.06
CA THR A 174 2.30 4.04 -6.77
C THR A 174 1.02 4.55 -6.11
N ALA A 175 0.15 5.21 -6.87
CA ALA A 175 -1.14 5.67 -6.35
C ALA A 175 -2.03 4.51 -5.86
N LEU A 176 -2.07 3.40 -6.61
CA LEU A 176 -2.78 2.18 -6.23
C LEU A 176 -2.19 1.55 -4.95
N ALA A 177 -0.87 1.41 -4.87
CA ALA A 177 -0.19 0.85 -3.72
C ALA A 177 -0.41 1.70 -2.46
N ILE A 178 -0.44 3.03 -2.59
CA ILE A 178 -0.80 3.96 -1.51
C ILE A 178 -2.22 3.68 -1.00
N GLY A 179 -3.20 3.62 -1.91
CA GLY A 179 -4.60 3.37 -1.55
C GLY A 179 -4.83 1.99 -0.93
N LEU A 180 -4.22 0.95 -1.53
CA LEU A 180 -4.26 -0.43 -1.03
C LEU A 180 -3.60 -0.53 0.33
N TYR A 181 -2.39 0.00 0.49
CA TYR A 181 -1.71 -0.03 1.77
C TYR A 181 -2.54 0.72 2.80
N PHE A 182 -3.11 1.89 2.49
CA PHE A 182 -4.02 2.59 3.40
C PHE A 182 -5.16 1.68 3.91
N ALA A 183 -5.83 0.94 3.01
CA ALA A 183 -6.94 0.07 3.36
C ALA A 183 -6.54 -1.21 4.13
N GLU A 184 -5.47 -1.89 3.71
CA GLU A 184 -5.17 -3.27 4.14
C GLU A 184 -3.80 -3.47 4.79
N GLY A 185 -2.93 -2.46 4.79
CA GLY A 185 -1.57 -2.61 5.29
C GLY A 185 -1.52 -2.70 6.82
N GLY A 186 -0.77 -3.66 7.34
CA GLY A 186 -0.41 -3.77 8.75
C GLY A 186 0.51 -2.63 9.18
N LYS A 187 -0.07 -1.60 9.81
CA LYS A 187 0.65 -0.39 10.22
C LYS A 187 1.56 -0.59 11.44
N VAL A 188 1.43 -1.71 12.14
CA VAL A 188 2.34 -2.10 13.23
C VAL A 188 3.54 -2.85 12.67
N THR A 189 3.29 -3.92 11.91
CA THR A 189 4.27 -4.95 11.54
C THR A 189 4.88 -4.82 10.15
N ALA A 190 4.56 -3.76 9.39
CA ALA A 190 4.96 -3.65 7.98
C ALA A 190 4.50 -4.88 7.18
N SER A 191 3.20 -5.17 7.26
CA SER A 191 2.57 -6.25 6.52
C SER A 191 1.51 -5.73 5.56
N PHE A 192 1.06 -6.59 4.65
CA PHE A 192 -0.04 -6.31 3.74
C PHE A 192 -0.85 -7.59 3.53
N THR A 193 -2.17 -7.51 3.67
CA THR A 193 -3.01 -8.71 3.71
C THR A 193 -4.17 -8.57 2.73
N ASN A 194 -4.34 -9.52 1.81
CA ASN A 194 -5.48 -9.52 0.90
C ASN A 194 -5.81 -10.90 0.31
N SER A 195 -7.06 -11.11 -0.08
CA SER A 195 -7.56 -12.34 -0.68
C SER A 195 -7.48 -12.38 -2.21
N SER A 196 -7.32 -11.23 -2.87
CA SER A 196 -7.19 -11.11 -4.33
C SER A 196 -5.73 -11.17 -4.77
N PRO A 197 -5.35 -12.11 -5.67
CA PRO A 197 -4.00 -12.14 -6.23
C PRO A 197 -3.63 -10.90 -7.04
N LYS A 198 -4.60 -10.26 -7.71
CA LYS A 198 -4.35 -9.01 -8.45
C LYS A 198 -3.90 -7.90 -7.50
N ILE A 199 -4.54 -7.80 -6.33
CA ILE A 199 -4.19 -6.80 -5.30
C ILE A 199 -2.82 -7.08 -4.70
N ILE A 200 -2.53 -8.34 -4.37
CA ILE A 200 -1.22 -8.74 -3.88
C ILE A 200 -0.13 -8.38 -4.90
N ASN A 201 -0.34 -8.67 -6.18
CA ASN A 201 0.64 -8.35 -7.23
C ASN A 201 0.90 -6.84 -7.36
N VAL A 202 -0.13 -5.99 -7.28
CA VAL A 202 0.07 -4.52 -7.28
C VAL A 202 1.02 -4.09 -6.15
N MET A 203 0.86 -4.68 -4.96
CA MET A 203 1.73 -4.35 -3.84
C MET A 203 3.14 -4.92 -4.02
N LEU A 204 3.28 -6.15 -4.54
CA LEU A 204 4.60 -6.74 -4.83
C LEU A 204 5.36 -5.99 -5.92
N ASP A 205 4.68 -5.62 -7.01
CA ASP A 205 5.23 -4.85 -8.12
C ASP A 205 5.77 -3.51 -7.63
N PHE A 206 5.01 -2.81 -6.77
CA PHE A 206 5.49 -1.57 -6.17
C PHE A 206 6.76 -1.79 -5.32
N ILE A 207 6.80 -2.87 -4.53
CA ILE A 207 7.96 -3.18 -3.67
C ILE A 207 9.20 -3.52 -4.51
N GLU A 208 9.07 -4.36 -5.53
CA GLU A 208 10.17 -4.72 -6.43
C GLU A 208 10.61 -3.53 -7.30
N GLN A 209 9.68 -2.68 -7.73
CA GLN A 209 9.99 -1.51 -8.55
C GLN A 209 10.85 -0.50 -7.78
N TYR A 210 10.61 -0.31 -6.48
CA TYR A 210 11.23 0.75 -5.70
C TYR A 210 12.20 0.27 -4.62
N SER A 211 12.33 -1.04 -4.39
CA SER A 211 13.26 -1.58 -3.39
C SER A 211 13.96 -2.85 -3.88
N ASN A 212 15.02 -3.25 -3.18
CA ASN A 212 15.76 -4.49 -3.45
C ASN A 212 15.13 -5.77 -2.86
N ILE A 213 13.84 -5.73 -2.49
CA ILE A 213 13.13 -6.88 -1.92
C ILE A 213 12.47 -7.65 -3.05
N GLU A 214 13.06 -8.79 -3.42
CA GLU A 214 12.47 -9.74 -4.38
C GLU A 214 11.32 -10.53 -3.74
N ARG A 215 10.33 -10.93 -4.56
CA ARG A 215 9.16 -11.72 -4.14
C ARG A 215 9.50 -12.97 -3.33
N ASP A 216 10.49 -13.74 -3.74
CA ASP A 216 10.89 -15.00 -3.11
C ASP A 216 11.52 -14.81 -1.71
N LYS A 217 12.04 -13.61 -1.42
CA LYS A 217 12.60 -13.21 -0.12
C LYS A 217 11.53 -12.70 0.87
N ILE A 218 10.29 -12.56 0.44
CA ILE A 218 9.17 -12.13 1.28
C ILE A 218 8.62 -13.33 2.05
N ASN A 219 8.50 -13.18 3.38
CA ASN A 219 7.83 -14.17 4.22
C ASN A 219 6.32 -13.98 4.08
N ALA A 220 5.59 -15.05 3.76
CA ALA A 220 4.13 -15.01 3.66
C ALA A 220 3.42 -15.96 4.62
N ARG A 221 2.19 -15.62 4.97
CA ARG A 221 1.28 -16.45 5.77
C ARG A 221 -0.06 -16.52 5.08
N ILE A 222 -0.70 -17.69 5.13
CA ILE A 222 -2.03 -17.90 4.56
C ILE A 222 -3.03 -18.02 5.71
N TYR A 223 -4.00 -17.12 5.71
CA TYR A 223 -5.15 -17.13 6.62
C TYR A 223 -6.34 -17.78 5.91
N CYS A 224 -6.92 -18.83 6.46
CA CYS A 224 -8.01 -19.53 5.80
C CYS A 224 -9.05 -20.07 6.78
N HIS A 225 -10.20 -20.49 6.24
CA HIS A 225 -11.20 -21.18 7.02
C HIS A 225 -10.66 -22.52 7.56
N THR A 226 -11.15 -22.96 8.72
CA THR A 226 -10.75 -24.25 9.36
C THR A 226 -10.95 -25.44 8.41
N ARG A 227 -12.01 -25.42 7.61
CA ARG A 227 -12.31 -26.41 6.54
C ARG A 227 -11.21 -26.56 5.49
N LEU A 228 -10.37 -25.55 5.28
CA LEU A 228 -9.26 -25.58 4.31
C LEU A 228 -7.94 -26.01 4.94
N GLN A 229 -7.91 -26.38 6.24
CA GLN A 229 -6.69 -26.77 6.95
C GLN A 229 -5.91 -27.88 6.24
N ASN A 230 -6.62 -28.87 5.69
CA ASN A 230 -6.02 -30.00 4.98
C ASN A 230 -5.58 -29.66 3.54
N LYS A 231 -5.89 -28.45 3.05
CA LYS A 231 -5.58 -27.98 1.69
C LYS A 231 -4.36 -27.05 1.66
N LYS A 232 -3.49 -27.09 2.67
CA LYS A 232 -2.30 -26.23 2.77
C LYS A 232 -1.47 -26.22 1.48
N LYS A 233 -1.09 -27.40 0.98
CA LYS A 233 -0.27 -27.52 -0.22
C LYS A 233 -0.94 -26.87 -1.44
N ASN A 234 -2.23 -27.15 -1.64
CA ASN A 234 -3.02 -26.56 -2.73
C ASN A 234 -3.11 -25.03 -2.63
N LEU A 235 -3.24 -24.48 -1.43
CA LEU A 235 -3.23 -23.04 -1.18
C LEU A 235 -1.86 -22.43 -1.51
N GLU A 236 -0.76 -23.05 -1.07
CA GLU A 236 0.60 -22.61 -1.37
C GLU A 236 0.92 -22.68 -2.87
N GLU A 237 0.52 -23.75 -3.55
CA GLU A 237 0.66 -23.90 -5.01
C GLU A 237 -0.17 -22.87 -5.78
N PHE A 238 -1.40 -22.61 -5.34
CA PHE A 238 -2.23 -21.54 -5.89
C PHE A 238 -1.51 -20.20 -5.75
N TRP A 239 -1.14 -19.79 -4.52
CA TRP A 239 -0.49 -18.50 -4.30
C TRP A 239 0.85 -18.38 -5.01
N TYR A 240 1.67 -19.44 -5.02
CA TYR A 240 2.92 -19.45 -5.78
C TYR A 240 2.67 -19.22 -7.27
N SER A 241 1.68 -19.91 -7.87
CA SER A 241 1.33 -19.73 -9.28
C SER A 241 0.81 -18.33 -9.61
N GLN A 242 0.18 -17.65 -8.64
CA GLN A 242 -0.45 -16.35 -8.87
C GLN A 242 0.46 -15.16 -8.56
N VAL A 243 1.36 -15.29 -7.58
CA VAL A 243 2.17 -14.16 -7.08
C VAL A 243 3.67 -14.44 -6.97
N GLY A 244 4.11 -15.67 -7.20
CA GLY A 244 5.53 -16.04 -7.25
C GLY A 244 6.22 -16.13 -5.88
N ILE A 245 5.48 -16.18 -4.78
CA ILE A 245 6.05 -16.32 -3.42
C ILE A 245 6.17 -17.79 -3.07
N SER A 246 7.35 -18.22 -2.62
CA SER A 246 7.63 -19.60 -2.22
C SER A 246 7.82 -19.79 -0.71
N ASN A 247 8.10 -18.70 0.02
CA ASN A 247 8.47 -18.75 1.43
C ASN A 247 7.24 -18.54 2.35
N TYR A 248 6.54 -19.64 2.61
CA TYR A 248 5.36 -19.68 3.48
C TYR A 248 5.69 -20.10 4.91
N GLY A 249 4.92 -19.58 5.86
CA GLY A 249 4.95 -20.05 7.25
C GLY A 249 4.67 -21.56 7.38
N SER A 250 5.22 -22.19 8.41
CA SER A 250 5.08 -23.64 8.63
C SER A 250 3.64 -24.10 8.87
N LYS A 251 2.75 -23.20 9.33
CA LYS A 251 1.34 -23.48 9.61
C LYS A 251 0.42 -22.46 8.94
N LEU A 252 -0.77 -22.91 8.56
CA LEU A 252 -1.88 -22.03 8.19
C LEU A 252 -2.41 -21.30 9.42
N HIS A 253 -2.88 -20.07 9.23
CA HIS A 253 -3.61 -19.32 10.25
C HIS A 253 -5.11 -19.55 10.06
N LEU A 254 -5.75 -20.24 10.99
CA LEU A 254 -7.15 -20.64 10.84
C LEU A 254 -8.09 -19.58 11.44
N SER A 255 -9.17 -19.27 10.72
CA SER A 255 -10.25 -18.39 11.19
C SER A 255 -11.59 -18.83 10.61
N GLU A 256 -12.57 -19.13 11.46
CA GLU A 256 -13.94 -19.48 11.05
C GLU A 256 -14.65 -18.35 10.30
N ASN A 257 -14.16 -17.11 10.44
CA ASN A 257 -14.70 -15.95 9.76
C ASN A 257 -14.10 -15.73 8.36
N SER A 258 -13.05 -16.46 7.99
CA SER A 258 -12.45 -16.35 6.65
C SER A 258 -13.40 -16.95 5.61
N ARG A 259 -13.77 -16.14 4.61
CA ARG A 259 -14.68 -16.53 3.53
C ARG A 259 -14.01 -16.68 2.18
N SER A 260 -12.70 -16.42 2.11
CA SER A 260 -11.96 -16.51 0.86
C SER A 260 -11.71 -17.99 0.51
N PRO A 261 -12.12 -18.45 -0.68
CA PRO A 261 -11.94 -19.85 -1.10
C PRO A 261 -10.45 -20.22 -1.28
N CYS A 262 -9.61 -19.24 -1.62
CA CYS A 262 -8.15 -19.37 -1.71
C CYS A 262 -7.41 -18.92 -0.44
N GLY A 263 -8.14 -18.67 0.65
CA GLY A 263 -7.58 -17.98 1.81
C GLY A 263 -7.18 -16.53 1.51
N THR A 264 -6.61 -15.88 2.51
CA THR A 264 -6.12 -14.51 2.49
C THR A 264 -4.61 -14.56 2.72
N LEU A 265 -3.84 -13.95 1.83
CA LEU A 265 -2.39 -13.95 1.93
C LEU A 265 -1.93 -12.70 2.70
N GLU A 266 -1.18 -12.90 3.78
CA GLU A 266 -0.43 -11.85 4.46
C GLU A 266 1.02 -11.87 4.00
N LEU A 267 1.48 -10.76 3.44
CA LEU A 267 2.88 -10.46 3.18
C LEU A 267 3.49 -9.82 4.42
N ASN A 268 4.62 -10.34 4.90
CA ASN A 268 5.40 -9.70 5.94
C ASN A 268 6.74 -9.22 5.38
N PHE A 269 6.85 -7.91 5.20
CA PHE A 269 8.06 -7.30 4.66
C PHE A 269 9.21 -7.24 5.68
N CYS A 270 8.92 -7.48 6.97
CA CYS A 270 9.90 -7.49 8.06
C CYS A 270 10.75 -6.20 8.11
N SER A 271 10.20 -5.06 7.69
CA SER A 271 10.93 -3.80 7.65
C SER A 271 10.09 -2.60 8.06
N GLN A 272 10.45 -2.06 9.22
CA GLN A 272 9.94 -0.80 9.73
C GLN A 272 10.24 0.39 8.78
N ILE A 273 11.35 0.33 8.04
CA ILE A 273 11.74 1.39 7.08
C ILE A 273 10.74 1.42 5.92
N LEU A 274 10.40 0.27 5.35
CA LEU A 274 9.45 0.18 4.25
C LEU A 274 8.05 0.66 4.66
N LYS A 275 7.60 0.24 5.85
CA LYS A 275 6.36 0.76 6.43
C LYS A 275 6.39 2.28 6.53
N ASN A 276 7.50 2.86 6.99
CA ASN A 276 7.63 4.30 7.10
C ASN A 276 7.64 5.01 5.75
N LEU A 277 8.23 4.39 4.71
CA LEU A 277 8.13 4.88 3.34
C LEU A 277 6.67 4.94 2.89
N LEU A 278 5.93 3.83 3.03
CA LEU A 278 4.51 3.76 2.63
C LEU A 278 3.64 4.76 3.40
N CYS A 279 3.85 4.89 4.71
CA CYS A 279 3.18 5.90 5.53
C CYS A 279 3.54 7.33 5.09
N GLY A 280 4.81 7.57 4.73
CA GLY A 280 5.26 8.85 4.19
C GLY A 280 4.63 9.17 2.84
N LEU A 281 4.48 8.17 1.95
CA LEU A 281 3.81 8.33 0.66
C LEU A 281 2.33 8.66 0.83
N ILE A 282 1.63 7.99 1.76
CA ILE A 282 0.25 8.35 2.13
C ILE A 282 0.18 9.82 2.59
N LYS A 283 1.13 10.26 3.43
CA LYS A 283 1.20 11.66 3.87
C LYS A 283 1.46 12.60 2.69
N LYS A 284 2.39 12.28 1.79
CA LYS A 284 2.66 13.11 0.60
C LYS A 284 1.43 13.24 -0.30
N ALA A 285 0.67 12.16 -0.49
CA ALA A 285 -0.58 12.18 -1.25
C ALA A 285 -1.66 13.07 -0.60
N PHE A 286 -1.63 13.23 0.72
CA PHE A 286 -2.51 14.15 1.43
C PHE A 286 -2.06 15.61 1.34
N ASP A 287 -0.77 15.85 1.55
CA ASP A 287 -0.20 17.20 1.61
C ASP A 287 -0.17 17.85 0.21
N ASP A 288 0.05 17.06 -0.84
CA ASP A 288 -0.01 17.52 -2.24
C ASP A 288 -0.79 16.53 -3.12
N PRO A 289 -2.14 16.62 -3.15
CA PRO A 289 -2.96 15.67 -3.89
C PRO A 289 -2.94 15.87 -5.41
N LEU A 290 -2.16 16.84 -5.92
CA LEU A 290 -1.87 16.94 -7.34
C LEU A 290 -0.67 16.07 -7.73
N THR A 291 0.08 15.56 -6.74
CA THR A 291 1.20 14.65 -6.98
C THR A 291 0.71 13.35 -7.62
N PHE A 292 -0.33 12.74 -7.06
CA PHE A 292 -0.88 11.45 -7.52
C PHE A 292 -2.29 11.63 -8.07
N ASP A 293 -2.69 10.82 -9.06
CA ASP A 293 -4.09 10.79 -9.50
C ASP A 293 -4.99 10.27 -8.36
N PRO A 294 -5.90 11.12 -7.80
CA PRO A 294 -6.78 10.72 -6.71
C PRO A 294 -7.69 9.54 -7.08
N LYS A 295 -8.04 9.37 -8.37
CA LYS A 295 -8.88 8.26 -8.82
C LYS A 295 -8.20 6.92 -8.55
N ASN A 296 -6.88 6.84 -8.74
CA ASN A 296 -6.13 5.61 -8.52
C ASN A 296 -5.97 5.33 -7.02
N ILE A 297 -5.77 6.36 -6.19
CA ILE A 297 -5.80 6.17 -4.73
C ILE A 297 -7.15 5.61 -4.29
N ILE A 298 -8.25 6.18 -4.78
CA ILE A 298 -9.62 5.73 -4.49
C ILE A 298 -9.84 4.27 -4.92
N ARG A 299 -9.38 3.89 -6.12
CA ARG A 299 -9.41 2.49 -6.60
C ARG A 299 -8.66 1.56 -5.66
N GLY A 300 -7.48 1.96 -5.19
CA GLY A 300 -6.72 1.20 -4.20
C GLY A 300 -7.49 1.01 -2.90
N ILE A 301 -8.03 2.10 -2.34
CA ILE A 301 -8.78 2.06 -1.08
C ILE A 301 -9.97 1.11 -1.19
N PHE A 302 -10.80 1.26 -2.23
CA PHE A 302 -12.02 0.47 -2.36
C PHE A 302 -11.78 -0.99 -2.77
N SER A 303 -10.66 -1.30 -3.41
CA SER A 303 -10.34 -2.69 -3.76
C SER A 303 -9.99 -3.55 -2.55
N GLY A 304 -9.71 -2.98 -1.37
CA GLY A 304 -9.43 -3.75 -0.15
C GLY A 304 -10.54 -4.73 0.27
N ASP A 305 -10.16 -5.84 0.92
CA ASP A 305 -11.09 -6.83 1.50
C ASP A 305 -11.96 -6.22 2.62
N GLY A 306 -11.39 -5.25 3.35
CA GLY A 306 -12.00 -4.46 4.41
C GLY A 306 -13.02 -3.43 3.91
N CYS A 307 -13.35 -3.44 2.61
CA CYS A 307 -14.33 -2.56 1.99
C CYS A 307 -15.66 -3.27 1.62
N PRO A 308 -16.42 -3.80 2.60
CA PRO A 308 -17.65 -4.50 2.30
C PRO A 308 -18.67 -3.55 1.70
N ILE A 309 -19.34 -4.04 0.66
CA ILE A 309 -20.49 -3.36 0.06
C ILE A 309 -21.74 -3.76 0.85
N GLN A 310 -22.60 -2.79 1.14
CA GLN A 310 -23.97 -2.99 1.64
C GLN A 310 -24.99 -2.37 0.67
N GLN A 311 -26.21 -2.89 0.64
CA GLN A 311 -27.29 -2.38 -0.23
C GLN A 311 -28.58 -2.26 0.59
N THR A 312 -29.27 -1.14 0.41
CA THR A 312 -30.67 -0.96 0.79
C THR A 312 -31.54 -0.91 -0.47
N LYS A 313 -32.86 -0.75 -0.32
CA LYS A 313 -33.76 -0.52 -1.46
C LYS A 313 -33.37 0.71 -2.29
N TYR A 314 -32.72 1.71 -1.67
CA TYR A 314 -32.53 3.03 -2.27
C TYR A 314 -31.09 3.39 -2.60
N PHE A 315 -30.10 2.78 -1.95
CA PHE A 315 -28.69 3.13 -2.10
C PHE A 315 -27.76 1.96 -1.82
N ILE A 316 -26.51 2.11 -2.27
CA ILE A 316 -25.38 1.25 -1.94
C ILE A 316 -24.49 2.02 -0.96
N CYS A 317 -23.91 1.31 0.00
CA CYS A 317 -22.90 1.87 0.89
C CYS A 317 -21.58 1.15 0.69
N HIS A 318 -20.50 1.93 0.69
CA HIS A 318 -19.13 1.44 0.64
C HIS A 318 -18.52 1.70 2.01
N HIS A 319 -18.12 0.64 2.71
CA HIS A 319 -17.50 0.78 4.02
C HIS A 319 -15.98 0.84 3.84
N ILE A 320 -15.30 1.61 4.67
CA ILE A 320 -13.83 1.60 4.76
C ILE A 320 -13.49 1.41 6.24
N THR A 321 -12.62 0.46 6.54
CA THR A 321 -12.17 0.23 7.91
C THR A 321 -11.06 1.23 8.26
N LEU A 322 -11.18 1.86 9.42
CA LEU A 322 -10.26 2.86 9.95
C LEU A 322 -9.60 2.36 11.23
N ASP A 323 -8.35 2.78 11.44
CA ASP A 323 -7.60 2.51 12.66
C ASP A 323 -8.20 3.29 13.83
N LYS A 324 -8.53 2.60 14.92
CA LYS A 324 -9.19 3.20 16.09
C LYS A 324 -8.44 4.38 16.71
N ASN A 325 -7.11 4.42 16.60
CA ASN A 325 -6.29 5.46 17.19
C ASN A 325 -6.10 6.67 16.26
N TYR A 326 -6.34 6.49 14.95
CA TYR A 326 -6.05 7.51 13.92
C TYR A 326 -7.25 7.83 13.02
N TRP A 327 -8.42 7.26 13.30
CA TRP A 327 -9.59 7.29 12.43
C TRP A 327 -10.00 8.70 12.02
N LYS A 328 -9.86 9.72 12.87
CA LYS A 328 -10.25 11.09 12.53
C LYS A 328 -9.39 11.64 11.38
N SER A 329 -8.07 11.53 11.51
CA SER A 329 -7.14 11.94 10.44
C SER A 329 -7.32 11.13 9.16
N GLN A 330 -7.59 9.82 9.28
CA GLN A 330 -7.87 8.95 8.15
C GLN A 330 -9.20 9.28 7.48
N PHE A 331 -10.23 9.63 8.25
CA PHE A 331 -11.53 10.05 7.75
C PHE A 331 -11.39 11.37 7.00
N ASP A 332 -10.76 12.38 7.61
CA ASP A 332 -10.52 13.68 6.99
C ASP A 332 -9.71 13.55 5.69
N PHE A 333 -8.78 12.59 5.64
CA PHE A 333 -8.02 12.23 4.44
C PHE A 333 -8.94 11.71 3.32
N ILE A 334 -9.77 10.71 3.61
CA ILE A 334 -10.69 10.14 2.62
C ILE A 334 -11.70 11.22 2.16
N ASP A 335 -12.18 12.05 3.08
CA ASP A 335 -13.13 13.14 2.78
C ASP A 335 -12.58 14.17 1.83
N LYS A 336 -11.34 14.64 2.06
CA LYS A 336 -10.68 15.53 1.12
C LYS A 336 -10.44 14.89 -0.25
N LEU A 337 -10.15 13.58 -0.30
CA LEU A 337 -9.95 12.88 -1.57
C LEU A 337 -11.23 12.80 -2.38
N ILE A 338 -12.34 12.40 -1.77
CA ILE A 338 -13.57 12.14 -2.53
C ILE A 338 -14.46 13.39 -2.72
N SER A 339 -14.40 14.38 -1.81
CA SER A 339 -15.15 15.65 -1.96
C SER A 339 -14.80 16.40 -3.24
N ARG A 340 -13.54 16.30 -3.69
CA ARG A 340 -13.08 16.85 -4.99
C ARG A 340 -13.77 16.24 -6.20
N HIS A 341 -14.31 15.04 -6.06
CA HIS A 341 -15.10 14.36 -7.10
C HIS A 341 -16.61 14.62 -6.95
N GLY A 342 -17.01 15.61 -6.14
CA GLY A 342 -18.41 15.89 -5.84
C GLY A 342 -19.08 14.79 -5.00
N ILE A 343 -18.30 13.96 -4.32
CA ILE A 343 -18.78 12.85 -3.49
C ILE A 343 -18.78 13.29 -2.04
N GLN A 344 -19.92 13.17 -1.36
CA GLN A 344 -20.02 13.47 0.06
C GLN A 344 -19.76 12.20 0.88
N LEU A 345 -18.79 12.22 1.82
CA LEU A 345 -18.84 11.26 2.93
C LEU A 345 -19.87 11.70 3.95
N LYS A 346 -20.45 10.70 4.62
CA LYS A 346 -21.07 10.92 5.92
C LYS A 346 -20.39 10.01 6.91
N THR A 347 -19.87 10.57 7.99
CA THR A 347 -19.47 9.75 9.14
C THR A 347 -20.71 9.02 9.66
N VAL A 348 -20.58 7.72 9.92
CA VAL A 348 -21.41 7.09 10.94
C VAL A 348 -20.48 6.89 12.11
N PRO A 349 -20.57 7.69 13.18
CA PRO A 349 -19.97 7.24 14.42
C PRO A 349 -20.73 5.98 14.83
N SER A 350 -20.10 4.81 14.67
CA SER A 350 -20.44 3.68 15.51
C SER A 350 -20.35 4.19 16.94
N ASN A 351 -21.43 4.05 17.72
CA ASN A 351 -21.53 4.54 19.10
C ASN A 351 -20.18 4.36 19.83
N PRO A 352 -19.48 5.46 20.22
CA PRO A 352 -18.12 5.40 20.74
C PRO A 352 -17.98 4.48 21.96
N ASN A 353 -19.09 4.25 22.67
CA ASN A 353 -19.16 3.38 23.85
C ASN A 353 -19.34 1.87 23.53
N LYS A 354 -19.48 1.49 22.25
CA LYS A 354 -19.63 0.09 21.79
C LYS A 354 -18.50 -0.38 20.85
N ILE A 355 -17.50 0.45 20.58
CA ILE A 355 -16.42 0.11 19.64
C ILE A 355 -15.39 -0.73 20.38
N LYS A 356 -15.52 -2.06 20.33
CA LYS A 356 -14.45 -2.90 20.87
C LYS A 356 -13.19 -2.90 19.99
N ASP A 357 -13.26 -2.90 18.65
CA ASP A 357 -12.01 -3.07 17.88
C ASP A 357 -11.84 -2.36 16.51
N GLN A 358 -12.90 -1.83 15.86
CA GLN A 358 -12.76 -1.22 14.51
C GLN A 358 -13.72 -0.04 14.29
N ILE A 359 -13.20 1.08 13.77
CA ILE A 359 -14.00 2.23 13.33
C ILE A 359 -14.26 2.06 11.84
N ARG A 360 -15.48 2.32 11.37
CA ARG A 360 -15.82 2.22 9.94
C ARG A 360 -16.28 3.57 9.43
N ALA A 361 -15.61 4.07 8.40
CA ALA A 361 -16.19 5.12 7.56
C ALA A 361 -17.21 4.48 6.62
N VAL A 362 -18.35 5.16 6.42
CA VAL A 362 -19.38 4.70 5.48
C VAL A 362 -19.54 5.78 4.42
N ILE A 363 -19.23 5.42 3.18
CA ILE A 363 -19.50 6.28 2.04
C ILE A 363 -20.92 5.95 1.59
N TYR A 364 -21.84 6.83 1.97
CA TYR A 364 -23.20 6.81 1.45
C TYR A 364 -23.18 7.40 0.05
N SER A 365 -23.05 6.53 -0.94
CA SER A 365 -23.21 6.92 -2.32
C SER A 365 -24.70 7.00 -2.64
N ASN A 366 -25.16 8.17 -3.07
CA ASN A 366 -26.46 8.25 -3.72
C ASN A 366 -26.39 7.51 -5.08
N TRP A 367 -27.51 7.40 -5.78
CA TRP A 367 -27.54 6.71 -7.08
C TRP A 367 -26.54 7.31 -8.09
N TYR A 368 -26.38 8.64 -8.08
CA TYR A 368 -25.46 9.35 -8.97
C TYR A 368 -23.99 9.08 -8.66
N THR A 369 -23.61 9.07 -7.37
CA THR A 369 -22.27 8.67 -6.94
C THR A 369 -21.99 7.22 -7.33
N ASN A 370 -22.97 6.32 -7.22
CA ASN A 370 -22.80 4.94 -7.65
C ASN A 370 -22.63 4.80 -9.16
N MET A 371 -23.37 5.60 -9.96
CA MET A 371 -23.12 5.74 -11.39
C MET A 371 -21.67 6.17 -11.65
N TYR A 372 -21.19 7.19 -10.95
CA TYR A 372 -19.80 7.65 -11.08
C TYR A 372 -18.79 6.57 -10.70
N PHE A 373 -19.07 5.80 -9.65
CA PHE A 373 -18.26 4.66 -9.24
C PHE A 373 -18.23 3.53 -10.27
N MET A 374 -19.29 3.32 -11.08
CA MET A 374 -19.17 2.40 -12.20
C MET A 374 -18.06 2.81 -13.17
N PHE A 375 -17.85 4.11 -13.38
CA PHE A 375 -16.79 4.64 -14.26
C PHE A 375 -15.42 4.67 -13.61
N LEU A 376 -15.37 4.97 -12.32
CA LEU A 376 -14.11 4.93 -11.59
C LEU A 376 -13.57 3.50 -11.47
N ASP A 377 -14.39 2.46 -11.61
CA ASP A 377 -14.02 1.06 -11.35
C ASP A 377 -13.28 0.91 -10.00
N PRO A 378 -13.89 1.34 -8.87
CA PRO A 378 -13.23 1.39 -7.57
C PRO A 378 -12.81 0.00 -7.06
N TYR A 379 -13.38 -1.05 -7.64
CA TYR A 379 -13.10 -2.45 -7.31
C TYR A 379 -12.28 -3.14 -8.42
N ARG A 380 -11.54 -2.38 -9.23
CA ARG A 380 -10.79 -2.88 -10.40
C ARG A 380 -10.03 -4.18 -10.13
N PHE A 381 -9.46 -4.32 -8.94
CA PHE A 381 -8.61 -5.46 -8.57
C PHE A 381 -9.33 -6.51 -7.73
N GLU A 382 -10.53 -6.20 -7.21
CA GLU A 382 -11.29 -7.13 -6.39
C GLU A 382 -12.50 -7.69 -7.16
N LEU A 383 -12.33 -8.88 -7.74
CA LEU A 383 -13.29 -9.46 -8.68
C LEU A 383 -14.66 -9.68 -8.06
N ILE A 384 -14.71 -10.16 -6.82
CA ILE A 384 -15.95 -10.53 -6.14
C ILE A 384 -16.70 -9.25 -5.75
N ASN A 385 -16.01 -8.29 -5.15
CA ASN A 385 -16.62 -7.00 -4.80
C ASN A 385 -17.07 -6.22 -6.04
N ARG A 386 -16.33 -6.29 -7.15
CA ARG A 386 -16.72 -5.64 -8.42
C ARG A 386 -18.00 -6.23 -9.01
N GLU A 387 -18.14 -7.55 -9.06
CA GLU A 387 -19.38 -8.20 -9.52
C GLU A 387 -20.54 -7.90 -8.57
N LYS A 388 -20.29 -8.00 -7.26
CA LYS A 388 -21.28 -7.72 -6.23
C LYS A 388 -21.78 -6.28 -6.29
N PHE A 389 -20.88 -5.31 -6.51
CA PHE A 389 -21.25 -3.91 -6.73
C PHE A 389 -22.19 -3.78 -7.93
N ALA A 390 -21.75 -4.27 -9.09
CA ALA A 390 -22.50 -4.16 -10.35
C ALA A 390 -23.90 -4.78 -10.21
N ARG A 391 -24.00 -6.01 -9.69
CA ARG A 391 -25.28 -6.71 -9.49
C ARG A 391 -26.23 -5.92 -8.58
N ARG A 392 -25.70 -5.37 -7.48
CA ARG A 392 -26.50 -4.59 -6.52
C ARG A 392 -26.94 -3.25 -7.10
N PHE A 393 -26.09 -2.60 -7.87
CA PHE A 393 -26.42 -1.34 -8.50
C PHE A 393 -27.52 -1.51 -9.55
N LEU A 394 -27.42 -2.55 -10.37
CA LEU A 394 -28.42 -2.90 -11.36
C LEU A 394 -29.76 -3.33 -10.74
N SER A 395 -29.77 -3.83 -9.49
CA SER A 395 -31.00 -4.22 -8.80
C SER A 395 -31.71 -3.07 -8.08
N LEU A 396 -31.11 -1.88 -7.99
CA LEU A 396 -31.77 -0.71 -7.40
C LEU A 396 -33.01 -0.33 -8.23
N GLU A 397 -34.10 0.00 -7.53
CA GLU A 397 -35.38 0.38 -8.14
C GLU A 397 -35.20 1.55 -9.13
N LYS A 398 -34.38 2.55 -8.78
CA LYS A 398 -34.09 3.68 -9.65
C LYS A 398 -33.36 3.25 -10.94
N THR A 399 -32.38 2.35 -10.85
CA THR A 399 -31.64 1.85 -12.02
C THR A 399 -32.56 1.08 -12.95
N ARG A 400 -33.37 0.17 -12.41
CA ARG A 400 -34.33 -0.63 -13.19
C ARG A 400 -35.34 0.25 -13.89
N LEU A 401 -35.91 1.22 -13.17
CA LEU A 401 -36.86 2.17 -13.73
C LEU A 401 -36.23 3.01 -14.85
N PHE A 402 -35.06 3.60 -14.62
CA PHE A 402 -34.38 4.42 -15.61
C PHE A 402 -34.09 3.68 -16.91
N LEU A 403 -33.66 2.40 -16.81
CA LEU A 403 -33.42 1.53 -17.96
C LEU A 403 -34.69 1.14 -18.72
N SER A 404 -35.82 1.01 -18.02
CA SER A 404 -37.12 0.64 -18.63
C SER A 404 -37.90 1.82 -19.20
N LEU A 405 -37.52 3.06 -18.89
CA LEU A 405 -38.20 4.24 -19.43
C LEU A 405 -37.96 4.34 -20.95
N GLU A 406 -38.97 4.72 -21.69
CA GLU A 406 -38.90 5.02 -23.12
C GLU A 406 -39.20 6.50 -23.32
N ASP A 407 -38.52 7.12 -24.27
CA ASP A 407 -38.78 8.52 -24.60
C ASP A 407 -40.20 8.64 -25.17
N GLY A 408 -40.96 9.62 -24.69
CA GLY A 408 -42.38 9.78 -25.05
C GLY A 408 -43.35 8.87 -24.27
N CYS A 409 -42.88 8.04 -23.33
CA CYS A 409 -43.79 7.16 -22.60
C CYS A 409 -44.72 7.94 -21.65
N LEU A 410 -45.98 7.53 -21.54
CA LEU A 410 -46.98 8.18 -20.68
C LEU A 410 -47.05 7.51 -19.30
N ILE A 411 -46.92 8.31 -18.24
CA ILE A 411 -47.01 7.88 -16.84
C ILE A 411 -48.21 8.57 -16.15
N LYS A 412 -48.93 7.85 -15.28
CA LYS A 412 -50.06 8.43 -14.54
C LYS A 412 -49.56 9.22 -13.34
N GLY A 413 -50.24 10.32 -13.02
CA GLY A 413 -49.89 11.21 -11.93
C GLY A 413 -50.04 10.56 -10.56
N ILE A 414 -50.95 9.59 -10.43
CA ILE A 414 -51.08 8.78 -9.21
C ILE A 414 -49.82 7.95 -8.95
N ASP A 415 -49.10 7.52 -9.99
CA ASP A 415 -47.84 6.78 -9.85
C ASP A 415 -46.73 7.68 -9.28
N LEU A 416 -46.76 8.98 -9.61
CA LEU A 416 -45.85 9.99 -9.05
C LEU A 416 -46.15 10.29 -7.58
N VAL A 417 -47.43 10.31 -7.19
CA VAL A 417 -47.88 10.61 -5.81
C VAL A 417 -47.71 9.39 -4.89
N ASN A 418 -47.96 8.17 -5.40
CA ASN A 418 -48.07 6.96 -4.58
C ASN A 418 -46.86 6.02 -4.62
N GLY A 419 -45.78 6.31 -5.37
CA GLY A 419 -44.66 5.35 -5.36
C GLY A 419 -43.40 5.68 -6.14
N LEU A 420 -43.45 6.53 -7.16
CA LEU A 420 -42.30 6.76 -8.04
C LEU A 420 -41.40 7.92 -7.57
N ARG A 421 -41.01 7.90 -6.28
CA ARG A 421 -39.91 8.77 -5.76
C ARG A 421 -38.66 8.75 -6.66
N PRO A 422 -38.28 7.62 -7.30
CA PRO A 422 -37.19 7.62 -8.26
C PRO A 422 -37.37 8.60 -9.44
N LEU A 423 -38.57 8.78 -10.01
CA LEU A 423 -38.80 9.71 -11.13
C LEU A 423 -38.59 11.17 -10.74
N ILE A 424 -39.07 11.57 -9.56
CA ILE A 424 -38.85 12.92 -9.04
C ILE A 424 -37.34 13.16 -8.89
N SER A 425 -36.61 12.18 -8.37
CA SER A 425 -35.16 12.29 -8.25
C SER A 425 -34.45 12.35 -9.60
N LEU A 426 -34.89 11.57 -10.60
CA LEU A 426 -34.32 11.60 -11.96
C LEU A 426 -34.56 12.97 -12.63
N ARG A 427 -35.75 13.55 -12.45
CA ARG A 427 -36.07 14.91 -12.90
C ARG A 427 -35.21 15.97 -12.22
N ASN A 428 -35.06 15.90 -10.90
CA ASN A 428 -34.27 16.87 -10.14
C ASN A 428 -32.77 16.85 -10.50
N HIS A 429 -32.28 15.76 -11.10
CA HIS A 429 -30.92 15.63 -11.62
C HIS A 429 -30.83 15.88 -13.12
N ASP A 430 -31.88 16.43 -13.74
CA ASP A 430 -31.94 16.71 -15.18
C ASP A 430 -31.61 15.48 -16.04
N PHE A 431 -32.25 14.34 -15.75
CA PHE A 431 -32.21 13.17 -16.63
C PHE A 431 -33.49 12.98 -17.43
N ILE A 432 -34.60 13.47 -16.89
CA ILE A 432 -35.90 13.41 -17.55
C ILE A 432 -36.66 14.71 -17.31
N ASN A 433 -37.46 15.09 -18.30
CA ASN A 433 -38.51 16.08 -18.22
C ASN A 433 -39.87 15.38 -18.15
N LEU A 434 -40.79 15.97 -17.38
CA LEU A 434 -42.15 15.48 -17.27
C LEU A 434 -43.09 16.55 -17.84
N VAL A 435 -43.63 16.30 -19.03
CA VAL A 435 -44.53 17.23 -19.71
C VAL A 435 -45.97 16.80 -19.44
N GLN A 436 -46.75 17.65 -18.78
CA GLN A 436 -48.16 17.34 -18.50
C GLN A 436 -48.98 17.39 -19.80
N LYS A 437 -49.56 16.27 -20.20
CA LYS A 437 -50.41 16.17 -21.40
C LYS A 437 -51.91 16.31 -21.11
N SER A 438 -52.33 16.18 -19.85
CA SER A 438 -53.75 16.29 -19.47
C SER A 438 -53.94 17.07 -18.16
N PRO A 439 -54.80 18.11 -18.13
CA PRO A 439 -55.09 18.91 -16.94
C PRO A 439 -56.05 18.23 -15.93
N LYS A 440 -56.62 17.07 -16.26
CA LYS A 440 -57.67 16.37 -15.49
C LYS A 440 -57.14 15.63 -14.24
N PRO A 441 -58.03 15.20 -13.30
CA PRO A 441 -57.65 14.54 -12.03
C PRO A 441 -56.75 13.29 -12.18
N ASN A 442 -56.79 12.61 -13.34
CA ASN A 442 -55.86 11.52 -13.70
C ASN A 442 -54.67 12.06 -14.53
N ARG A 443 -53.95 13.07 -13.99
CA ARG A 443 -52.86 13.79 -14.68
C ARG A 443 -51.95 12.81 -15.42
N LYS A 444 -51.82 12.91 -16.75
CA LYS A 444 -50.85 12.10 -17.52
C LYS A 444 -49.64 12.96 -17.83
N TYR A 445 -48.45 12.40 -17.59
CA TYR A 445 -47.17 13.03 -17.90
C TYR A 445 -46.48 12.22 -18.99
N GLU A 446 -45.99 12.90 -20.01
CA GLU A 446 -45.04 12.33 -20.97
C GLU A 446 -43.63 12.48 -20.38
N VAL A 447 -42.89 11.37 -20.35
CA VAL A 447 -41.47 11.38 -20.02
C VAL A 447 -40.69 11.73 -21.27
N GLN A 448 -39.83 12.74 -21.16
CA GLN A 448 -38.86 13.07 -22.19
C GLN A 448 -37.47 12.99 -21.58
N PHE A 449 -36.52 12.29 -22.19
CA PHE A 449 -35.14 12.32 -21.70
C PHE A 449 -34.52 13.69 -22.00
N SER A 450 -33.78 14.23 -21.02
CA SER A 450 -32.87 15.34 -21.30
C SER A 450 -31.65 14.83 -22.09
N GLU A 451 -30.83 15.74 -22.61
CA GLU A 451 -29.56 15.40 -23.26
C GLU A 451 -28.63 14.60 -22.31
N ASN A 452 -28.49 15.08 -21.07
CA ASN A 452 -27.74 14.40 -20.02
C ASN A 452 -28.33 13.01 -19.70
N GLY A 453 -29.66 12.89 -19.64
CA GLY A 453 -30.35 11.61 -19.47
C GLY A 453 -30.05 10.60 -20.57
N LEU A 454 -30.08 11.03 -21.83
CA LEU A 454 -29.71 10.19 -22.98
C LEU A 454 -28.25 9.74 -22.91
N GLN A 455 -27.33 10.65 -22.54
CA GLN A 455 -25.92 10.32 -22.36
C GLN A 455 -25.72 9.26 -21.27
N VAL A 456 -26.31 9.46 -20.09
CA VAL A 456 -26.22 8.50 -18.96
C VAL A 456 -26.84 7.15 -19.34
N ARG A 457 -27.97 7.15 -20.06
CA ARG A 457 -28.61 5.92 -20.54
C ARG A 457 -27.73 5.16 -21.51
N LYS A 458 -27.13 5.84 -22.50
CA LYS A 458 -26.19 5.23 -23.45
C LYS A 458 -25.03 4.55 -22.72
N ILE A 459 -24.48 5.24 -21.72
CA ILE A 459 -23.37 4.69 -20.93
C ILE A 459 -23.80 3.46 -20.11
N LEU A 460 -24.98 3.50 -19.49
CA LEU A 460 -25.52 2.34 -18.77
C LEU A 460 -25.76 1.13 -19.68
N GLN A 461 -26.25 1.38 -20.89
CA GLN A 461 -26.44 0.33 -21.89
C GLN A 461 -25.10 -0.25 -22.34
N ASP A 462 -24.09 0.58 -22.59
CA ASP A 462 -22.73 0.11 -22.88
C ASP A 462 -22.17 -0.74 -21.74
N PHE A 463 -22.33 -0.31 -20.48
CA PHE A 463 -21.90 -1.10 -19.33
C PHE A 463 -22.58 -2.47 -19.29
N LEU A 464 -23.90 -2.53 -19.49
CA LEU A 464 -24.67 -3.77 -19.49
C LEU A 464 -24.27 -4.72 -20.62
N ASN A 465 -24.03 -4.17 -21.81
CA ASN A 465 -23.77 -4.96 -23.00
C ASN A 465 -22.30 -5.39 -23.10
N ASN A 466 -21.37 -4.56 -22.63
CA ASN A 466 -19.94 -4.73 -22.90
C ASN A 466 -19.08 -4.94 -21.66
N VAL A 467 -19.39 -4.30 -20.53
CA VAL A 467 -18.52 -4.31 -19.33
C VAL A 467 -18.95 -5.39 -18.33
N TYR A 468 -20.22 -5.42 -17.95
CA TYR A 468 -20.74 -6.37 -16.97
C TYR A 468 -20.55 -7.85 -17.38
N PRO A 469 -20.73 -8.24 -18.66
CA PRO A 469 -20.44 -9.60 -19.09
C PRO A 469 -18.97 -9.98 -18.92
N LYS A 470 -18.03 -9.05 -19.12
CA LYS A 470 -16.60 -9.27 -18.89
C LYS A 470 -16.32 -9.56 -17.42
N TYR A 471 -16.95 -8.83 -16.50
CA TYR A 471 -16.80 -9.08 -15.06
C TYR A 471 -17.26 -10.49 -14.67
N ARG A 472 -18.40 -10.93 -15.21
CA ARG A 472 -18.88 -12.31 -14.98
C ARG A 472 -17.92 -13.34 -15.55
N LYS A 473 -17.41 -13.13 -16.77
CA LYS A 473 -16.42 -14.03 -17.40
C LYS A 473 -15.13 -14.13 -16.59
N GLU A 474 -14.61 -13.01 -16.08
CA GLU A 474 -13.44 -13.01 -15.20
C GLU A 474 -13.68 -13.80 -13.90
N LEU A 475 -14.86 -13.65 -13.29
CA LEU A 475 -15.23 -14.41 -12.09
C LEU A 475 -15.37 -15.92 -12.37
N GLU A 476 -15.95 -16.31 -13.50
CA GLU A 476 -16.01 -17.72 -13.91
C GLU A 476 -14.62 -18.29 -14.19
N ASN A 477 -13.75 -17.55 -14.88
CA ASN A 477 -12.36 -17.95 -15.07
C ASN A 477 -11.64 -18.15 -13.73
N PHE A 478 -11.89 -17.27 -12.76
CA PHE A 478 -11.34 -17.40 -11.41
C PHE A 478 -11.84 -18.66 -10.70
N LYS A 479 -13.14 -18.99 -10.81
CA LYS A 479 -13.68 -20.26 -10.28
C LYS A 479 -13.04 -21.48 -10.94
N VAL A 480 -12.87 -21.47 -12.26
CA VAL A 480 -12.18 -22.54 -12.99
C VAL A 480 -10.75 -22.70 -12.46
N LEU A 481 -10.05 -21.60 -12.24
CA LEU A 481 -8.72 -21.60 -11.64
C LEU A 481 -8.72 -22.22 -10.24
N LEU A 482 -9.64 -21.81 -9.36
CA LEU A 482 -9.79 -22.43 -8.03
C LEU A 482 -10.06 -23.94 -8.13
N GLY A 483 -10.85 -24.37 -9.12
CA GLY A 483 -11.12 -25.78 -9.38
C GLY A 483 -9.85 -26.59 -9.70
N LYS A 484 -8.90 -26.01 -10.46
CA LYS A 484 -7.62 -26.68 -10.79
C LYS A 484 -6.78 -27.01 -9.56
N PHE A 485 -6.92 -26.23 -8.49
CA PHE A 485 -6.23 -26.45 -7.23
C PHE A 485 -7.09 -27.16 -6.17
N ASP A 486 -8.28 -27.68 -6.53
CA ASP A 486 -9.25 -28.20 -5.54
C ASP A 486 -9.53 -27.17 -4.42
N LEU A 487 -9.70 -25.89 -4.75
CA LEU A 487 -10.05 -24.83 -3.80
C LEU A 487 -11.50 -24.36 -3.96
N LEU A 488 -12.19 -24.85 -4.99
CA LEU A 488 -13.62 -24.58 -5.17
C LEU A 488 -14.41 -25.34 -4.10
N GLU A 489 -15.16 -24.63 -3.26
CA GLU A 489 -16.14 -25.30 -2.41
C GLU A 489 -17.16 -26.00 -3.32
N LYS A 490 -17.28 -27.32 -3.21
CA LYS A 490 -18.47 -28.01 -3.71
C LYS A 490 -19.63 -27.34 -3.00
N ASN A 491 -20.60 -26.82 -3.75
CA ASN A 491 -21.82 -26.24 -3.21
C ASN A 491 -22.58 -27.33 -2.43
N ASN A 492 -22.14 -27.65 -1.22
CA ASN A 492 -22.89 -28.43 -0.26
C ASN A 492 -23.92 -27.48 0.35
N ARG A 493 -24.88 -27.03 -0.46
CA ARG A 493 -26.15 -26.53 0.03
C ARG A 493 -27.14 -27.68 0.04
N GLY A 494 -27.01 -28.48 1.09
CA GLY A 494 -28.07 -29.22 1.73
C GLY A 494 -28.04 -28.86 3.22
N CYS A 495 -28.37 -27.61 3.55
CA CYS A 495 -28.75 -27.13 4.88
C CYS A 495 -29.76 -26.00 4.67
#